data_AF-A0A542ZIU3-F1
#
_entry.id   AF-A0A542ZIU3-F1
#
_cell.length_a   1.000
_cell.length_b   1.000
_cell.length_c   1.000
_cell.angle_alpha   90.00
_cell.angle_beta   90.00
_cell.angle_gamma   90.00
#
_symmetry.space_group_name_H-M   'P 1'
#
loop_
_entity.id
_entity.type
_entity.pdbx_description
1 polymer ?
#
loop_
_entity_poly.entity_id
_entity_poly.type
_entity_poly.pdbx_seq_one_letter_code
_entity_poly.pdbx_strand_id
1 'polypeptide(L)'
;MTQPLGIDRDSYSHDLLVHDTDEELVRATQDFVAEGLDSGGQVLVHSSRERVPLLQDALRPHPRLTWGYDEDLYQSPTTTLFAYQRQLALAPEPTQVWVTGTVPLAQGRAAQAAWSRYESMVNVALGSFAFHALCTYDARSLPGHVVEAARAAHPHQGVGPLRQENPDYETPGDFLANPLAFTPGVPGTAPTADLVLRDLRELHLARSLVAREARSSGLPSEARGDFVSAAHEVLANAFRHGAPPVTLEMWVGQARLTALVTDRGPGLPDTMSGFGYPDRGGSVGLWAARQMCEELVIGTSPDGGCSVLLSTG
;
A
#
# COMPACT_ATOMS: atom_id res chain seq x y z
N MET A 1 1.43 23.23 2.69
CA MET A 1 0.60 22.57 3.71
C MET A 1 -0.71 22.19 3.02
N THR A 2 -0.65 21.16 2.17
CA THR A 2 -1.83 20.58 1.54
C THR A 2 -2.56 19.80 2.63
N GLN A 3 -3.84 20.10 2.85
CA GLN A 3 -4.67 19.28 3.72
C GLN A 3 -4.57 17.82 3.27
N PRO A 4 -4.44 16.84 4.17
CA PRO A 4 -4.60 15.45 3.77
C PRO A 4 -5.97 15.33 3.10
N LEU A 5 -6.01 14.60 1.97
CA LEU A 5 -7.23 14.21 1.28
C LEU A 5 -8.32 13.94 2.33
N GLY A 6 -9.41 14.71 2.26
CA GLY A 6 -10.34 14.89 3.38
C GLY A 6 -10.75 13.56 4.00
N ILE A 7 -10.12 13.24 5.14
CA ILE A 7 -10.49 12.08 5.94
C ILE A 7 -11.86 12.40 6.53
N ASP A 8 -12.88 11.69 6.06
CA ASP A 8 -14.20 11.78 6.65
C ASP A 8 -14.24 10.91 7.90
N ARG A 9 -13.85 11.51 9.04
CA ARG A 9 -13.70 10.78 10.32
C ARG A 9 -15.02 10.21 10.85
N ASP A 10 -16.16 10.63 10.32
CA ASP A 10 -17.47 10.08 10.69
C ASP A 10 -17.78 8.78 9.91
N SER A 11 -17.13 8.55 8.77
CA SER A 11 -17.33 7.39 7.92
C SER A 11 -16.08 6.55 7.68
N TYR A 12 -14.93 6.93 8.26
CA TYR A 12 -13.66 6.24 8.12
C TYR A 12 -13.02 5.92 9.47
N SER A 13 -12.52 4.69 9.64
CA SER A 13 -11.58 4.34 10.71
C SER A 13 -10.52 3.33 10.27
N HIS A 14 -9.34 3.41 10.88
CA HIS A 14 -8.23 2.49 10.67
C HIS A 14 -7.58 2.21 12.02
N ASP A 15 -8.14 1.22 12.70
CA ASP A 15 -7.93 0.98 14.11
C ASP A 15 -7.02 -0.23 14.29
N LEU A 16 -6.16 -0.18 15.32
CA LEU A 16 -5.20 -1.23 15.63
C LEU A 16 -5.67 -2.09 16.81
N LEU A 17 -5.60 -3.39 16.64
CA LEU A 17 -5.64 -4.37 17.72
C LEU A 17 -4.30 -5.11 17.82
N VAL A 18 -3.51 -4.78 18.84
CA VAL A 18 -2.40 -5.63 19.26
C VAL A 18 -2.91 -6.54 20.36
N HIS A 19 -2.93 -7.85 20.11
CA HIS A 19 -3.45 -8.84 21.05
C HIS A 19 -2.36 -9.82 21.47
N ASP A 20 -2.45 -10.32 22.71
CA ASP A 20 -1.53 -11.31 23.27
C ASP A 20 -2.25 -12.65 23.56
N THR A 21 -3.58 -12.70 23.35
CA THR A 21 -4.35 -13.95 23.42
C THR A 21 -5.39 -14.03 22.29
N ASP A 22 -5.92 -15.23 22.05
CA ASP A 22 -6.99 -15.41 21.06
C ASP A 22 -8.35 -14.95 21.61
N GLU A 23 -8.56 -14.94 22.94
CA GLU A 23 -9.77 -14.39 23.56
C GLU A 23 -9.87 -12.88 23.36
N GLU A 24 -8.74 -12.15 23.40
CA GLU A 24 -8.71 -10.73 23.09
C GLU A 24 -9.08 -10.46 21.63
N LEU A 25 -8.53 -11.27 20.71
CA LEU A 25 -8.89 -11.23 19.28
C LEU A 25 -10.39 -11.48 19.10
N VAL A 26 -10.92 -12.57 19.64
CA VAL A 26 -12.33 -12.94 19.52
C VAL A 26 -13.25 -11.84 20.04
N ARG A 27 -12.97 -11.32 21.25
CA ARG A 27 -13.79 -10.27 21.86
C ARG A 27 -13.81 -9.00 21.00
N ALA A 28 -12.64 -8.53 20.56
CA ALA A 28 -12.55 -7.34 19.72
C ALA A 28 -13.22 -7.54 18.35
N THR A 29 -13.07 -8.72 17.73
CA THR A 29 -13.77 -9.04 16.48
C THR A 29 -15.28 -9.08 16.68
N GLN A 30 -15.79 -9.59 17.82
CA GLN A 30 -17.21 -9.57 18.14
C GLN A 30 -17.75 -8.14 18.23
N ASP A 31 -17.07 -7.27 18.96
CA ASP A 31 -17.47 -5.86 19.13
C ASP A 31 -17.43 -5.12 17.77
N PHE A 32 -16.37 -5.31 16.98
CA PHE A 32 -16.25 -4.73 15.64
C PHE A 32 -17.36 -5.19 14.68
N VAL A 33 -17.66 -6.49 14.68
CA VAL A 33 -18.72 -7.06 13.84
C VAL A 33 -20.08 -6.53 14.27
N ALA A 34 -20.34 -6.40 15.58
CA ALA A 34 -21.59 -5.83 16.07
C ALA A 34 -21.79 -4.39 15.59
N GLU A 35 -20.76 -3.54 15.72
CA GLU A 35 -20.82 -2.14 15.25
C GLU A 35 -21.10 -2.04 13.76
N GLY A 36 -20.36 -2.81 12.93
CA GLY A 36 -20.56 -2.77 11.48
C GLY A 36 -21.92 -3.31 11.04
N LEU A 37 -22.46 -4.30 11.75
CA LEU A 37 -23.81 -4.79 11.48
C LEU A 37 -24.88 -3.78 11.91
N ASP A 38 -24.73 -3.16 13.08
CA ASP A 38 -25.66 -2.14 13.60
C ASP A 38 -25.68 -0.87 12.73
N SER A 39 -24.55 -0.53 12.09
CA SER A 39 -24.46 0.61 11.15
C SER A 39 -25.19 0.37 9.82
N GLY A 40 -25.61 -0.86 9.52
CA GLY A 40 -26.13 -1.23 8.20
C GLY A 40 -25.04 -1.61 7.17
N GLY A 41 -23.76 -1.59 7.56
CA GLY A 41 -22.62 -1.89 6.69
C GLY A 41 -22.49 -3.36 6.27
N GLN A 42 -21.60 -3.60 5.30
CA GLN A 42 -21.10 -4.95 4.96
C GLN A 42 -19.87 -5.24 5.81
N VAL A 43 -19.86 -6.40 6.46
CA VAL A 43 -18.77 -6.80 7.37
C VAL A 43 -18.03 -7.99 6.76
N LEU A 44 -16.72 -7.85 6.65
CA LEU A 44 -15.84 -8.85 6.09
C LEU A 44 -14.75 -9.19 7.11
N VAL A 45 -14.74 -10.44 7.57
CA VAL A 45 -13.77 -10.95 8.54
C VAL A 45 -12.78 -11.86 7.83
N HIS A 46 -11.50 -11.48 7.90
CA HIS A 46 -10.37 -12.28 7.46
C HIS A 46 -9.57 -12.76 8.67
N SER A 47 -9.07 -13.97 8.57
CA SER A 47 -8.02 -14.46 9.45
C SER A 47 -7.33 -15.66 8.81
N SER A 48 -6.30 -16.18 9.47
CA SER A 48 -5.69 -17.45 9.12
C SER A 48 -6.73 -18.58 9.12
N ARG A 49 -6.47 -19.64 8.34
CA ARG A 49 -7.32 -20.85 8.30
C ARG A 49 -7.56 -21.48 9.67
N GLU A 50 -6.61 -21.31 10.59
CA GLU A 50 -6.68 -21.83 11.95
C GLU A 50 -7.64 -21.01 12.84
N ARG A 51 -7.70 -19.69 12.62
CA ARG A 51 -8.48 -18.75 13.44
C ARG A 51 -9.87 -18.48 12.92
N VAL A 52 -10.13 -18.64 11.62
CA VAL A 52 -11.47 -18.47 11.05
C VAL A 52 -12.52 -19.35 11.76
N PRO A 53 -12.30 -20.66 12.01
CA PRO A 53 -13.25 -21.48 12.77
C PRO A 53 -13.50 -20.96 14.18
N LEU A 54 -12.46 -20.52 14.89
CA LEU A 54 -12.57 -19.96 16.24
C LEU A 54 -13.46 -18.70 16.25
N LEU A 55 -13.26 -17.81 15.28
CA LEU A 55 -14.06 -16.59 15.13
C LEU A 55 -15.51 -16.92 14.72
N GLN A 56 -15.71 -17.92 13.86
CA GLN A 56 -17.04 -18.37 13.43
C GLN A 56 -17.85 -18.95 14.59
N ASP A 57 -17.23 -19.72 15.48
CA ASP A 57 -17.90 -20.28 16.67
C ASP A 57 -18.37 -19.17 17.64
N ALA A 58 -17.66 -18.05 17.67
CA ALA A 58 -17.96 -16.91 18.52
C ALA A 58 -19.00 -15.93 17.91
N LEU A 59 -19.25 -16.01 16.60
CA LEU A 59 -20.06 -15.05 15.86
C LEU A 59 -21.35 -15.66 15.30
N ARG A 60 -22.46 -14.93 15.42
CA ARG A 60 -23.72 -15.38 14.81
C ARG A 60 -23.67 -15.17 13.29
N PRO A 61 -24.06 -16.16 12.47
CA PRO A 61 -24.18 -15.97 11.03
C PRO A 61 -25.13 -14.82 10.68
N HIS A 62 -24.76 -14.02 9.69
CA HIS A 62 -25.54 -12.87 9.24
C HIS A 62 -25.36 -12.66 7.72
N PRO A 63 -26.41 -12.28 6.95
CA PRO A 63 -26.30 -12.13 5.49
C PRO A 63 -25.33 -11.04 5.01
N ARG A 64 -25.01 -10.07 5.88
CA ARG A 64 -24.01 -9.01 5.65
C ARG A 64 -22.63 -9.33 6.23
N LEU A 65 -22.43 -10.53 6.80
CA LEU A 65 -21.16 -10.99 7.35
C LEU A 65 -20.56 -12.03 6.40
N THR A 66 -19.42 -11.69 5.80
CA THR A 66 -18.65 -12.57 4.92
C THR A 66 -17.31 -12.91 5.54
N TRP A 67 -16.78 -14.06 5.14
CA TRP A 67 -15.53 -14.61 5.65
C TRP A 67 -14.53 -14.75 4.51
N GLY A 68 -13.27 -14.45 4.80
CA GLY A 68 -12.15 -14.70 3.90
C GLY A 68 -10.93 -15.19 4.68
N TYR A 69 -9.89 -15.55 3.95
CA TYR A 69 -8.61 -15.90 4.54
C TYR A 69 -7.60 -14.78 4.30
N ASP A 70 -6.64 -14.62 5.21
CA ASP A 70 -5.61 -13.58 5.09
C ASP A 70 -4.79 -13.78 3.81
N GLU A 71 -4.45 -15.02 3.45
CA GLU A 71 -3.66 -15.31 2.24
C GLU A 71 -4.37 -14.94 0.92
N ASP A 72 -5.71 -14.91 0.94
CA ASP A 72 -6.49 -14.54 -0.24
C ASP A 72 -6.58 -13.01 -0.36
N LEU A 73 -6.58 -12.32 0.78
CA LEU A 73 -6.71 -10.86 0.86
C LEU A 73 -5.38 -10.15 0.63
N TYR A 74 -4.30 -10.66 1.21
CA TYR A 74 -3.02 -9.97 1.34
C TYR A 74 -1.95 -10.61 0.45
N GLN A 75 -2.24 -10.73 -0.85
CA GLN A 75 -1.31 -11.30 -1.83
C GLN A 75 -0.10 -10.38 -2.06
N SER A 76 -0.36 -9.08 -2.21
CA SER A 76 0.65 -8.02 -2.17
C SER A 76 0.01 -6.78 -1.54
N PRO A 77 0.77 -5.94 -0.83
CA PRO A 77 0.19 -4.76 -0.19
C PRO A 77 -0.55 -3.88 -1.21
N THR A 78 0.10 -3.59 -2.33
CA THR A 78 -0.42 -2.68 -3.34
C THR A 78 -1.69 -3.20 -4.02
N THR A 79 -1.76 -4.49 -4.32
CA THR A 79 -2.96 -5.13 -4.90
C THR A 79 -4.16 -5.01 -3.97
N THR A 80 -3.98 -5.29 -2.67
CA THR A 80 -5.07 -5.23 -1.68
C THR A 80 -5.62 -3.81 -1.54
N LEU A 81 -4.76 -2.79 -1.48
CA LEU A 81 -5.20 -1.40 -1.31
C LEU A 81 -6.13 -0.97 -2.44
N PHE A 82 -5.65 -1.19 -3.66
CA PHE A 82 -6.34 -0.70 -4.85
C PHE A 82 -7.56 -1.54 -5.19
N ALA A 83 -7.62 -2.81 -4.78
CA ALA A 83 -8.82 -3.61 -4.86
C ALA A 83 -9.97 -2.99 -4.03
N TYR A 84 -9.72 -2.66 -2.75
CA TYR A 84 -10.72 -1.99 -1.91
C TYR A 84 -11.08 -0.61 -2.44
N GLN A 85 -10.08 0.20 -2.80
CA GLN A 85 -10.31 1.53 -3.31
C GLN A 85 -11.20 1.51 -4.56
N ARG A 86 -10.94 0.58 -5.51
CA ARG A 86 -11.75 0.42 -6.72
C ARG A 86 -13.15 -0.09 -6.41
N GLN A 87 -13.29 -1.05 -5.51
CA GLN A 87 -14.60 -1.56 -5.09
C GLN A 87 -15.47 -0.44 -4.50
N LEU A 88 -14.89 0.36 -3.61
CA LEU A 88 -15.59 1.48 -2.96
C LEU A 88 -15.92 2.60 -3.95
N ALA A 89 -15.01 2.90 -4.89
CA ALA A 89 -15.22 3.93 -5.91
C ALA A 89 -16.32 3.56 -6.93
N LEU A 90 -16.51 2.26 -7.21
CA LEU A 90 -17.50 1.76 -8.16
C LEU A 90 -18.83 1.35 -7.52
N ALA A 91 -18.95 1.45 -6.19
CA ALA A 91 -20.18 1.08 -5.49
C ALA A 91 -21.34 2.03 -5.87
N PRO A 92 -22.51 1.50 -6.27
CA PRO A 92 -23.63 2.29 -6.78
C PRO A 92 -24.34 3.16 -5.72
N GLU A 93 -24.16 2.84 -4.44
CA GLU A 93 -24.64 3.62 -3.28
C GLU A 93 -23.49 3.67 -2.24
N PRO A 94 -23.42 4.70 -1.37
CA PRO A 94 -22.43 4.74 -0.29
C PRO A 94 -22.61 3.53 0.62
N THR A 95 -21.82 2.49 0.34
CA THR A 95 -21.83 1.23 1.08
C THR A 95 -20.73 1.33 2.11
N GLN A 96 -21.11 1.38 3.38
CA GLN A 96 -20.16 1.33 4.47
C GLN A 96 -19.57 -0.09 4.56
N VAL A 97 -18.26 -0.19 4.47
CA VAL A 97 -17.54 -1.46 4.50
C VAL A 97 -16.72 -1.54 5.78
N TRP A 98 -16.85 -2.65 6.49
CA TRP A 98 -16.13 -2.97 7.71
C TRP A 98 -15.25 -4.19 7.45
N VAL A 99 -13.94 -4.06 7.64
CA VAL A 99 -12.97 -5.12 7.39
C VAL A 99 -12.13 -5.35 8.63
N THR A 100 -11.95 -6.59 9.04
CA THR A 100 -10.94 -6.96 10.03
C THR A 100 -10.13 -8.13 9.51
N GLY A 101 -8.82 -8.11 9.75
CA GLY A 101 -7.88 -9.07 9.21
C GLY A 101 -6.58 -9.07 9.98
N THR A 102 -5.86 -10.19 9.95
CA THR A 102 -4.49 -10.25 10.46
C THR A 102 -3.54 -9.98 9.30
N VAL A 103 -2.69 -8.95 9.42
CA VAL A 103 -1.74 -8.62 8.37
C VAL A 103 -0.70 -9.74 8.26
N PRO A 104 -0.62 -10.49 7.14
CA PRO A 104 0.29 -11.60 7.00
C PRO A 104 1.66 -11.04 6.65
N LEU A 105 2.45 -10.86 7.70
CA LEU A 105 3.79 -10.34 7.55
C LEU A 105 4.70 -11.47 7.07
N ALA A 106 4.96 -11.46 5.76
CA ALA A 106 5.94 -12.34 5.14
C ALA A 106 7.31 -12.26 5.86
N GLN A 107 8.08 -13.34 5.78
CA GLN A 107 9.39 -13.39 6.44
C GLN A 107 10.37 -12.41 5.78
N GLY A 108 11.08 -11.65 6.61
CA GLY A 108 12.14 -10.75 6.21
C GLY A 108 11.79 -9.28 6.38
N ARG A 109 12.80 -8.49 6.78
CA ARG A 109 12.64 -7.08 7.14
C ARG A 109 12.09 -6.22 5.99
N ALA A 110 12.48 -6.50 4.75
CA ALA A 110 12.05 -5.73 3.59
C ALA A 110 10.55 -5.92 3.30
N ALA A 111 10.05 -7.15 3.38
CA ALA A 111 8.63 -7.44 3.18
C ALA A 111 7.77 -6.87 4.32
N GLN A 112 8.24 -6.99 5.56
CA GLN A 112 7.60 -6.37 6.73
C GLN A 112 7.50 -4.85 6.58
N ALA A 113 8.58 -4.19 6.16
CA ALA A 113 8.57 -2.75 5.93
C ALA A 113 7.64 -2.34 4.79
N ALA A 114 7.56 -3.13 3.71
CA ALA A 114 6.60 -2.90 2.62
C ALA A 114 5.16 -2.91 3.12
N TRP A 115 4.82 -3.88 3.97
CA TRP A 115 3.53 -3.90 4.66
C TRP A 115 3.34 -2.69 5.57
N SER A 116 4.34 -2.29 6.36
CA SER A 116 4.20 -1.11 7.22
C SER A 116 3.98 0.20 6.43
N ARG A 117 4.66 0.37 5.27
CA ARG A 117 4.38 1.49 4.36
C ARG A 117 2.94 1.43 3.85
N TYR A 118 2.46 0.24 3.49
CA TYR A 118 1.09 0.04 3.06
C TYR A 118 0.07 0.45 4.13
N GLU A 119 0.23 -0.02 5.37
CA GLU A 119 -0.65 0.30 6.50
C GLU A 119 -0.76 1.82 6.68
N SER A 120 0.37 2.51 6.62
CA SER A 120 0.40 3.97 6.70
C SER A 120 -0.40 4.63 5.56
N MET A 121 -0.29 4.11 4.33
CA MET A 121 -0.97 4.64 3.14
C MET A 121 -2.47 4.32 3.07
N VAL A 122 -2.99 3.38 3.87
CA VAL A 122 -4.43 3.10 3.98
C VAL A 122 -5.19 4.39 4.33
N ASN A 123 -4.65 5.20 5.24
CA ASN A 123 -5.21 6.51 5.64
C ASN A 123 -5.34 7.49 4.47
N VAL A 124 -4.43 7.44 3.50
CA VAL A 124 -4.44 8.32 2.32
C VAL A 124 -5.38 7.77 1.25
N ALA A 125 -5.30 6.47 0.99
CA ALA A 125 -6.01 5.85 -0.13
C ALA A 125 -7.50 5.65 0.16
N LEU A 126 -7.87 5.36 1.41
CA LEU A 126 -9.24 5.02 1.79
C LEU A 126 -9.92 6.09 2.67
N GLY A 127 -9.19 7.10 3.15
CA GLY A 127 -9.72 8.11 4.08
C GLY A 127 -10.93 8.90 3.59
N SER A 128 -11.14 9.00 2.27
CA SER A 128 -12.30 9.68 1.68
C SER A 128 -13.51 8.76 1.40
N PHE A 129 -13.47 7.51 1.86
CA PHE A 129 -14.52 6.51 1.65
C PHE A 129 -15.14 6.09 2.98
N ALA A 130 -16.38 5.58 2.91
CA ALA A 130 -17.07 4.99 4.05
C ALA A 130 -16.48 3.60 4.39
N PHE A 131 -15.34 3.58 5.05
CA PHE A 131 -14.50 2.39 5.26
C PHE A 131 -13.93 2.31 6.67
N HIS A 132 -14.20 1.20 7.35
CA HIS A 132 -13.70 0.92 8.70
C HIS A 132 -12.82 -0.32 8.67
N ALA A 133 -11.60 -0.20 9.17
CA ALA A 133 -10.67 -1.31 9.31
C ALA A 133 -10.26 -1.52 10.77
N LEU A 134 -10.25 -2.77 11.19
CA LEU A 134 -9.58 -3.22 12.43
C LEU A 134 -8.45 -4.18 12.05
N CYS A 135 -7.23 -3.66 11.99
CA CYS A 135 -6.03 -4.44 11.68
C CYS A 135 -5.52 -5.13 12.95
N THR A 136 -5.35 -6.44 12.87
CA THR A 136 -4.98 -7.26 14.03
C THR A 136 -3.52 -7.74 13.95
N TYR A 137 -2.82 -7.65 15.07
CA TYR A 137 -1.40 -7.99 15.22
C TYR A 137 -1.20 -8.88 16.45
N ASP A 138 -0.69 -10.09 16.24
CA ASP A 138 -0.43 -11.05 17.32
C ASP A 138 0.97 -10.82 17.92
N ALA A 139 0.99 -10.21 19.10
CA ALA A 139 2.22 -9.84 19.80
C ALA A 139 3.09 -11.04 20.19
N ARG A 140 2.52 -12.25 20.31
CA ARG A 140 3.25 -13.48 20.64
C ARG A 140 4.16 -13.94 19.49
N SER A 141 3.80 -13.59 18.26
CA SER A 141 4.43 -14.11 17.04
C SER A 141 5.25 -13.07 16.27
N LEU A 142 4.97 -11.78 16.49
CA LEU A 142 5.54 -10.71 15.69
C LEU A 142 6.78 -10.08 16.35
N PRO A 143 7.82 -9.74 15.56
CA PRO A 143 8.94 -8.95 16.06
C PRO A 143 8.51 -7.59 16.59
N GLY A 144 9.19 -7.06 17.61
CA GLY A 144 8.85 -5.77 18.23
C GLY A 144 8.80 -4.59 17.24
N HIS A 145 9.72 -4.53 16.26
CA HIS A 145 9.74 -3.44 15.26
C HIS A 145 8.52 -3.42 14.35
N VAL A 146 7.87 -4.57 14.16
CA VAL A 146 6.62 -4.66 13.41
C VAL A 146 5.49 -4.03 14.20
N VAL A 147 5.38 -4.38 15.50
CA VAL A 147 4.35 -3.84 16.38
C VAL A 147 4.52 -2.33 16.54
N GLU A 148 5.77 -1.86 16.65
CA GLU A 148 6.12 -0.44 16.66
C GLU A 148 5.65 0.26 15.37
N ALA A 149 5.96 -0.31 14.20
CA ALA A 149 5.50 0.23 12.93
C ALA A 149 3.97 0.22 12.78
N ALA A 150 3.29 -0.81 13.29
CA ALA A 150 1.83 -0.86 13.32
C ALA A 150 1.26 0.26 14.18
N ARG A 151 1.80 0.50 15.39
CA ARG A 151 1.38 1.63 16.24
C ARG A 151 1.60 2.97 15.55
N ALA A 152 2.71 3.16 14.83
CA ALA A 152 2.95 4.40 14.10
C ALA A 152 1.98 4.62 12.92
N ALA A 153 1.45 3.55 12.32
CA ALA A 153 0.57 3.64 11.14
C ALA A 153 -0.93 3.84 11.45
N HIS A 154 -1.38 3.58 12.69
CA HIS A 154 -2.80 3.55 13.05
C HIS A 154 -3.20 4.70 13.98
N PRO A 155 -4.16 5.56 13.60
CA PRO A 155 -4.61 6.68 14.43
C PRO A 155 -5.26 6.28 15.77
N HIS A 156 -5.81 5.07 15.86
CA HIS A 156 -6.55 4.61 17.04
C HIS A 156 -6.18 3.18 17.42
N GLN A 157 -6.40 2.83 18.70
CA GLN A 157 -6.20 1.49 19.23
C GLN A 157 -7.48 0.99 19.93
N GLY A 158 -7.77 -0.31 19.77
CA GLY A 158 -8.95 -0.96 20.33
C GLY A 158 -10.22 -0.72 19.52
N VAL A 159 -11.35 -1.24 20.01
CA VAL A 159 -12.66 -1.12 19.38
C VAL A 159 -13.74 -0.83 20.42
N GLY A 160 -14.87 -0.28 19.99
CA GLY A 160 -16.01 0.02 20.84
C GLY A 160 -15.65 0.86 22.07
N PRO A 161 -16.11 0.49 23.27
CA PRO A 161 -15.85 1.25 24.49
C PRO A 161 -14.37 1.36 24.87
N LEU A 162 -13.52 0.49 24.34
CA LEU A 162 -12.07 0.47 24.62
C LEU A 162 -11.26 1.22 23.55
N ARG A 163 -11.91 1.73 22.50
CA ARG A 163 -11.26 2.49 21.44
C ARG A 163 -10.71 3.81 21.97
N GLN A 164 -9.45 4.09 21.69
CA GLN A 164 -8.77 5.31 22.13
C GLN A 164 -7.86 5.88 21.03
N GLU A 165 -7.57 7.18 21.13
CA GLU A 165 -6.53 7.83 20.31
C GLU A 165 -5.16 7.19 20.57
N ASN A 166 -4.38 7.00 19.51
CA ASN A 166 -3.06 6.42 19.59
C ASN A 166 -1.99 7.53 19.65
N PRO A 167 -1.28 7.72 20.77
CA PRO A 167 -0.25 8.75 20.89
C PRO A 167 1.00 8.48 20.02
N ASP A 168 1.19 7.24 19.57
CA ASP A 168 2.35 6.84 18.76
C ASP A 168 2.10 7.07 17.25
N TYR A 169 0.90 7.49 16.86
CA TYR A 169 0.53 7.66 15.45
C TYR A 169 1.34 8.76 14.77
N GLU A 170 1.90 8.44 13.59
CA GLU A 170 2.58 9.37 12.71
C GLU A 170 1.75 9.61 11.45
N THR A 171 1.79 10.84 10.92
CA THR A 171 1.12 11.08 9.64
C THR A 171 1.78 10.25 8.53
N PRO A 172 1.05 9.88 7.47
CA PRO A 172 1.61 9.08 6.38
C PRO A 172 2.90 9.66 5.77
N GLY A 173 3.01 10.99 5.70
CA GLY A 173 4.23 11.65 5.24
C GLY A 173 5.41 11.52 6.21
N ASP A 174 5.15 11.68 7.52
CA ASP A 174 6.18 11.54 8.56
C ASP A 174 6.65 10.08 8.68
N PHE A 175 5.70 9.13 8.64
CA PHE A 175 5.99 7.70 8.69
C PHE A 175 6.91 7.26 7.54
N LEU A 176 6.69 7.73 6.31
CA LEU A 176 7.56 7.40 5.17
C LEU A 176 9.00 7.92 5.32
N ALA A 177 9.22 8.94 6.16
CA ALA A 177 10.55 9.42 6.52
C ALA A 177 11.15 8.67 7.72
N ASN A 178 10.36 7.88 8.44
CA ASN A 178 10.76 7.11 9.62
C ASN A 178 11.62 5.89 9.23
N PRO A 179 12.70 5.56 9.96
CA PRO A 179 13.47 4.32 9.78
C PRO A 179 12.64 3.01 9.80
N LEU A 180 11.50 3.00 10.50
CA LEU A 180 10.57 1.87 10.55
C LEU A 180 9.94 1.57 9.19
N ALA A 181 9.70 2.61 8.38
CA ALA A 181 9.20 2.42 7.03
C ALA A 181 10.22 1.77 6.11
N PHE A 182 11.51 1.69 6.45
CA PHE A 182 12.61 1.08 5.68
C PHE A 182 12.38 1.02 4.17
N THR A 183 12.86 2.03 3.46
CA THR A 183 12.75 2.11 2.00
C THR A 183 13.81 1.25 1.33
N PRO A 184 13.47 0.39 0.35
CA PRO A 184 14.47 -0.36 -0.39
C PRO A 184 15.37 0.60 -1.19
N GLY A 185 16.67 0.34 -1.13
CA GLY A 185 17.64 1.02 -1.98
C GLY A 185 17.72 0.39 -3.37
N VAL A 186 18.47 1.05 -4.25
CA VAL A 186 18.92 0.43 -5.49
C VAL A 186 19.77 -0.82 -5.20
N PRO A 187 19.70 -1.87 -6.05
CA PRO A 187 20.59 -3.01 -5.92
C PRO A 187 22.06 -2.58 -5.93
N GLY A 188 22.88 -3.19 -5.07
CA GLY A 188 24.32 -2.86 -4.97
C GLY A 188 25.18 -3.33 -6.14
N THR A 189 24.59 -4.03 -7.12
CA THR A 189 25.27 -4.44 -8.36
C THR A 189 25.15 -3.36 -9.43
N ALA A 190 26.01 -3.39 -10.45
CA ALA A 190 25.84 -2.51 -11.61
C ALA A 190 24.49 -2.77 -12.30
N PRO A 191 23.84 -1.73 -12.88
CA PRO A 191 22.63 -1.90 -13.65
C PRO A 191 22.88 -2.79 -14.86
N THR A 192 21.90 -3.61 -15.20
CA THR A 192 21.89 -4.43 -16.42
C THR A 192 21.77 -3.56 -17.67
N ALA A 193 21.05 -2.44 -17.55
CA ALA A 193 20.95 -1.44 -18.58
C ALA A 193 20.70 -0.06 -17.97
N ASP A 194 21.20 0.96 -18.65
CA ASP A 194 20.96 2.37 -18.34
C ASP A 194 20.65 3.17 -19.63
N LEU A 195 19.94 4.27 -19.47
CA LEU A 195 19.59 5.19 -20.55
C LEU A 195 19.44 6.61 -20.03
N VAL A 196 19.98 7.58 -20.77
CA VAL A 196 19.78 9.01 -20.53
C VAL A 196 18.90 9.58 -21.62
N LEU A 197 17.75 10.12 -21.23
CA LEU A 197 16.76 10.73 -22.12
C LEU A 197 16.79 12.25 -21.94
N ARG A 198 16.77 12.98 -23.05
CA ARG A 198 16.78 14.45 -23.07
C ARG A 198 15.49 15.04 -23.62
N ASP A 199 14.74 14.26 -24.38
CA ASP A 199 13.52 14.68 -25.04
C ASP A 199 12.41 13.63 -24.88
N LEU A 200 11.16 14.10 -24.70
CA LEU A 200 9.98 13.24 -24.55
C LEU A 200 9.80 12.28 -25.74
N ARG A 201 10.25 12.66 -26.93
CA ARG A 201 10.20 11.82 -28.14
C ARG A 201 11.06 10.56 -28.00
N GLU A 202 12.01 10.52 -27.08
CA GLU A 202 12.89 9.37 -26.83
C GLU A 202 12.25 8.31 -25.92
N LEU A 203 11.05 8.55 -25.36
CA LEU A 203 10.37 7.59 -24.48
C LEU A 203 10.16 6.21 -25.11
N HIS A 204 9.98 6.13 -26.43
CA HIS A 204 9.85 4.86 -27.14
C HIS A 204 11.12 4.00 -27.05
N LEU A 205 12.31 4.63 -26.96
CA LEU A 205 13.59 3.94 -26.77
C LEU A 205 13.66 3.31 -25.38
N ALA A 206 13.27 4.06 -24.35
CA ALA A 206 13.21 3.58 -22.98
C ALA A 206 12.23 2.41 -22.83
N ARG A 207 11.01 2.53 -23.38
CA ARG A 207 10.03 1.44 -23.36
C ARG A 207 10.57 0.18 -24.04
N SER A 208 11.24 0.34 -25.19
CA SER A 208 11.84 -0.78 -25.93
C SER A 208 12.98 -1.44 -25.16
N LEU A 209 13.81 -0.64 -24.47
CA LEU A 209 14.87 -1.11 -23.60
C LEU A 209 14.30 -1.93 -22.44
N VAL A 210 13.37 -1.37 -21.66
CA VAL A 210 12.75 -2.05 -20.51
C VAL A 210 12.09 -3.35 -20.95
N ALA A 211 11.34 -3.35 -22.05
CA ALA A 211 10.69 -4.56 -22.56
C ALA A 211 11.67 -5.62 -23.07
N ARG A 212 12.85 -5.21 -23.56
CA ARG A 212 13.91 -6.15 -23.96
C ARG A 212 14.55 -6.77 -22.72
N GLU A 213 14.98 -5.96 -21.76
CA GLU A 213 15.66 -6.45 -20.56
C GLU A 213 14.73 -7.29 -19.67
N ALA A 214 13.45 -6.89 -19.54
CA ALA A 214 12.46 -7.62 -18.75
C ALA A 214 12.27 -9.08 -19.23
N ARG A 215 12.45 -9.36 -20.52
CA ARG A 215 12.33 -10.72 -21.09
C ARG A 215 13.38 -11.70 -20.54
N SER A 216 14.48 -11.19 -20.01
CA SER A 216 15.52 -12.01 -19.39
C SER A 216 15.16 -12.45 -17.95
N SER A 217 14.09 -11.92 -17.37
CA SER A 217 13.55 -12.42 -16.10
C SER A 217 12.67 -13.66 -16.29
N GLY A 218 12.59 -14.46 -15.23
CA GLY A 218 11.66 -15.59 -15.10
C GLY A 218 10.22 -15.19 -14.75
N LEU A 219 9.91 -13.90 -14.72
CA LEU A 219 8.56 -13.42 -14.39
C LEU A 219 7.53 -13.78 -15.49
N PRO A 220 6.26 -13.97 -15.12
CA PRO A 220 5.17 -14.14 -16.08
C PRO A 220 5.08 -13.00 -17.10
N SER A 221 4.54 -13.29 -18.29
CA SER A 221 4.44 -12.29 -19.36
C SER A 221 3.61 -11.07 -18.98
N GLU A 222 2.57 -11.27 -18.18
CA GLU A 222 1.68 -10.22 -17.67
C GLU A 222 2.46 -9.28 -16.74
N ALA A 223 3.09 -9.79 -15.68
CA ALA A 223 3.92 -9.03 -14.76
C ALA A 223 5.04 -8.22 -15.46
N ARG A 224 5.66 -8.78 -16.51
CA ARG A 224 6.64 -8.05 -17.33
C ARG A 224 5.99 -6.90 -18.12
N GLY A 225 4.79 -7.11 -18.66
CA GLY A 225 4.03 -6.10 -19.40
C GLY A 225 3.57 -4.94 -18.50
N ASP A 226 3.13 -5.27 -17.29
CA ASP A 226 2.74 -4.31 -16.26
C ASP A 226 3.95 -3.48 -15.82
N PHE A 227 5.09 -4.12 -15.54
CA PHE A 227 6.33 -3.43 -15.19
C PHE A 227 6.80 -2.46 -16.29
N VAL A 228 6.75 -2.86 -17.57
CA VAL A 228 7.08 -1.98 -18.70
C VAL A 228 6.15 -0.77 -18.76
N SER A 229 4.86 -0.96 -18.45
CA SER A 229 3.86 0.11 -18.47
C SER A 229 4.02 1.05 -17.27
N ALA A 230 4.28 0.52 -16.06
CA ALA A 230 4.64 1.31 -14.88
C ALA A 230 5.88 2.18 -15.13
N ALA A 231 6.95 1.59 -15.67
CA ALA A 231 8.16 2.33 -16.02
C ALA A 231 7.89 3.45 -17.03
N HIS A 232 7.03 3.20 -18.02
CA HIS A 232 6.65 4.19 -19.01
C HIS A 232 5.90 5.39 -18.38
N GLU A 233 4.93 5.13 -17.51
CA GLU A 233 4.19 6.19 -16.80
C GLU A 233 5.12 7.01 -15.89
N VAL A 234 6.04 6.36 -15.18
CA VAL A 234 7.04 7.04 -14.34
C VAL A 234 7.94 7.95 -15.19
N LEU A 235 8.46 7.45 -16.31
CA LEU A 235 9.28 8.24 -17.23
C LEU A 235 8.51 9.41 -17.86
N ALA A 236 7.25 9.19 -18.26
CA ALA A 236 6.40 10.25 -18.79
C ALA A 236 6.14 11.34 -17.75
N ASN A 237 5.92 10.96 -16.48
CA ASN A 237 5.78 11.91 -15.37
C ASN A 237 7.07 12.69 -15.11
N ALA A 238 8.23 12.05 -15.16
CA ALA A 238 9.52 12.71 -15.01
C ALA A 238 9.74 13.81 -16.07
N PHE A 239 9.28 13.60 -17.32
CA PHE A 239 9.32 14.65 -18.35
C PHE A 239 8.24 15.72 -18.19
N ARG A 240 7.04 15.34 -17.72
CA ARG A 240 5.91 16.26 -17.61
C ARG A 240 6.01 17.20 -16.41
N HIS A 241 6.53 16.68 -15.31
CA HIS A 241 6.55 17.35 -14.01
C HIS A 241 7.97 17.59 -13.48
N GLY A 242 8.95 16.80 -13.93
CA GLY A 242 10.35 16.98 -13.61
C GLY A 242 11.08 17.87 -14.64
N ALA A 243 12.37 17.61 -14.83
CA ALA A 243 13.16 18.26 -15.87
C ALA A 243 14.27 17.34 -16.40
N PRO A 244 14.61 17.41 -17.70
CA PRO A 244 15.68 16.61 -18.27
C PRO A 244 17.08 17.04 -17.77
N PRO A 245 18.11 16.19 -17.91
CA PRO A 245 18.02 14.81 -18.40
C PRO A 245 17.27 13.91 -17.43
N VAL A 246 16.46 13.01 -17.97
CA VAL A 246 15.82 11.92 -17.23
C VAL A 246 16.70 10.69 -17.40
N THR A 247 17.10 10.05 -16.31
CA THR A 247 17.86 8.80 -16.34
C THR A 247 16.96 7.63 -16.02
N LEU A 248 17.23 6.49 -16.66
CA LEU A 248 16.67 5.18 -16.36
C LEU A 248 17.84 4.25 -16.07
N GLU A 249 17.82 3.58 -14.93
CA GLU A 249 18.71 2.46 -14.61
C GLU A 249 17.84 1.23 -14.29
N MET A 250 18.22 0.06 -14.79
CA MET A 250 17.43 -1.16 -14.65
C MET A 250 18.29 -2.34 -14.22
N TRP A 251 17.75 -3.15 -13.31
CA TRP A 251 18.33 -4.40 -12.84
C TRP A 251 17.37 -5.55 -13.11
N VAL A 252 17.91 -6.64 -13.65
CA VAL A 252 17.16 -7.86 -13.95
C VAL A 252 17.68 -9.02 -13.13
N GLY A 253 16.86 -9.51 -12.21
CA GLY A 253 17.06 -10.76 -11.47
C GLY A 253 16.23 -11.91 -12.04
N GLN A 254 16.44 -13.12 -11.51
CA GLN A 254 15.70 -14.31 -11.97
C GLN A 254 14.19 -14.20 -11.75
N ALA A 255 13.76 -13.61 -10.64
CA ALA A 255 12.35 -13.38 -10.31
C ALA A 255 12.18 -11.99 -9.70
N ARG A 256 12.88 -10.98 -10.27
CA ARG A 256 12.73 -9.59 -9.84
C ARG A 256 13.15 -8.64 -10.94
N LEU A 257 12.35 -7.61 -11.18
CA LEU A 257 12.69 -6.45 -11.97
C LEU A 257 12.77 -5.23 -11.06
N THR A 258 13.75 -4.38 -11.29
CA THR A 258 13.88 -3.11 -10.57
C THR A 258 14.34 -2.03 -11.53
N ALA A 259 13.73 -0.87 -11.48
CA ALA A 259 14.15 0.29 -12.24
C ALA A 259 14.20 1.53 -11.34
N LEU A 260 15.21 2.36 -11.55
CA LEU A 260 15.32 3.69 -10.97
C LEU A 260 15.18 4.71 -12.09
N VAL A 261 14.23 5.63 -11.93
CA VAL A 261 14.08 6.79 -12.79
C VAL A 261 14.47 8.03 -12.00
N THR A 262 15.36 8.87 -12.54
CA THR A 262 15.67 10.17 -11.91
C THR A 262 15.54 11.33 -12.87
N ASP A 263 15.17 12.50 -12.35
CA ASP A 263 15.12 13.76 -13.09
C ASP A 263 15.81 14.90 -12.33
N ARG A 264 15.90 16.08 -12.97
CA ARG A 264 16.48 17.30 -12.38
C ARG A 264 15.44 18.39 -12.17
N GLY A 265 14.19 18.00 -12.00
CA GLY A 265 13.08 18.93 -11.78
C GLY A 265 13.08 19.51 -10.37
N PRO A 266 11.99 20.19 -9.99
CA PRO A 266 11.85 20.76 -8.63
C PRO A 266 11.67 19.69 -7.53
N GLY A 267 11.56 18.40 -7.90
CA GLY A 267 11.15 17.35 -6.98
C GLY A 267 9.64 17.25 -6.83
N LEU A 268 9.17 16.20 -6.15
CA LEU A 268 7.74 16.00 -5.90
C LEU A 268 7.39 16.46 -4.47
N PRO A 269 6.52 17.47 -4.30
CA PRO A 269 6.16 17.97 -2.96
C PRO A 269 5.37 16.96 -2.12
N ASP A 270 4.62 16.07 -2.78
CA ASP A 270 3.82 15.02 -2.14
C ASP A 270 4.25 13.65 -2.66
N THR A 271 5.10 12.97 -1.91
CA THR A 271 5.61 11.62 -2.22
C THR A 271 4.53 10.53 -2.13
N MET A 272 3.36 10.85 -1.54
CA MET A 272 2.19 9.99 -1.48
C MET A 272 1.30 10.11 -2.74
N SER A 273 1.72 10.93 -3.72
CA SER A 273 1.02 11.04 -5.00
C SER A 273 0.81 9.66 -5.64
N GLY A 274 -0.41 9.43 -6.12
CA GLY A 274 -0.85 8.19 -6.75
C GLY A 274 -1.48 7.16 -5.80
N PHE A 275 -1.52 7.40 -4.48
CA PHE A 275 -2.29 6.52 -3.58
C PHE A 275 -3.80 6.82 -3.58
N GLY A 276 -4.19 8.08 -3.76
CA GLY A 276 -5.60 8.47 -3.86
C GLY A 276 -6.23 8.12 -5.22
N TYR A 277 -7.51 7.76 -5.21
CA TYR A 277 -8.27 7.45 -6.41
C TYR A 277 -8.37 8.68 -7.34
N PRO A 278 -8.20 8.55 -8.68
CA PRO A 278 -8.09 9.71 -9.57
C PRO A 278 -9.27 10.67 -9.54
N ASP A 279 -10.51 10.15 -9.53
CA ASP A 279 -11.73 10.98 -9.50
C ASP A 279 -11.95 11.72 -8.16
N ARG A 280 -11.09 11.43 -7.17
CA ARG A 280 -11.08 12.08 -5.85
C ARG A 280 -9.81 12.95 -5.65
N GLY A 281 -9.19 13.39 -6.75
CA GLY A 281 -8.04 14.30 -6.73
C GLY A 281 -6.67 13.61 -6.88
N GLY A 282 -6.64 12.32 -7.25
CA GLY A 282 -5.41 11.56 -7.47
C GLY A 282 -4.76 11.76 -8.85
N SER A 283 -3.45 11.56 -8.94
CA SER A 283 -2.73 11.52 -10.22
C SER A 283 -2.98 10.20 -10.96
N VAL A 284 -3.63 10.25 -12.12
CA VAL A 284 -3.96 9.05 -12.93
C VAL A 284 -2.71 8.22 -13.26
N GLY A 285 -1.63 8.86 -13.71
CA GLY A 285 -0.42 8.15 -14.16
C GLY A 285 0.32 7.45 -13.02
N LEU A 286 0.53 8.14 -11.89
CA LEU A 286 1.16 7.51 -10.71
C LEU A 286 0.25 6.48 -10.05
N TRP A 287 -1.07 6.71 -10.03
CA TRP A 287 -2.04 5.74 -9.54
C TRP A 287 -2.06 4.45 -10.38
N ALA A 288 -1.99 4.58 -11.70
CA ALA A 288 -1.85 3.42 -12.59
C ALA A 288 -0.51 2.73 -12.39
N ALA A 289 0.60 3.47 -12.32
CA ALA A 289 1.93 2.91 -12.12
C ALA A 289 2.02 2.10 -10.83
N ARG A 290 1.47 2.61 -9.72
CA ARG A 290 1.43 1.89 -8.43
C ARG A 290 0.66 0.57 -8.52
N GLN A 291 -0.39 0.47 -9.33
CA GLN A 291 -1.13 -0.80 -9.51
C GLN A 291 -0.40 -1.84 -10.36
N MET A 292 0.56 -1.41 -11.19
CA MET A 292 1.26 -2.25 -12.16
C MET A 292 2.63 -2.74 -11.64
N CYS A 293 2.99 -2.41 -10.41
CA CYS A 293 4.18 -2.91 -9.74
C CYS A 293 3.91 -3.24 -8.28
N GLU A 294 4.68 -4.14 -7.70
CA GLU A 294 4.55 -4.47 -6.28
C GLU A 294 4.96 -3.28 -5.41
N GLU A 295 5.97 -2.53 -5.85
CA GLU A 295 6.54 -1.44 -5.09
C GLU A 295 6.90 -0.26 -5.97
N LEU A 296 6.48 0.94 -5.55
CA LEU A 296 6.88 2.22 -6.12
C LEU A 296 7.18 3.21 -5.00
N VAL A 297 8.43 3.62 -4.92
CA VAL A 297 8.95 4.56 -3.92
C VAL A 297 9.36 5.84 -4.63
N ILE A 298 8.90 6.98 -4.11
CA ILE A 298 9.29 8.31 -4.59
C ILE A 298 10.19 8.95 -3.54
N GLY A 299 11.37 9.36 -3.98
CA GLY A 299 12.31 10.18 -3.22
C GLY A 299 12.47 11.54 -3.88
N THR A 300 12.64 12.57 -3.06
CA THR A 300 12.96 13.93 -3.51
C THR A 300 14.26 14.36 -2.82
N SER A 301 15.18 14.94 -3.58
CA SER A 301 16.41 15.50 -3.02
C SER A 301 16.19 16.94 -2.52
N PRO A 302 16.85 17.36 -1.42
CA PRO A 302 16.79 18.75 -0.94
C PRO A 302 17.22 19.80 -1.98
N ASP A 303 18.12 19.42 -2.89
CA ASP A 303 18.66 20.30 -3.94
C ASP A 303 17.81 20.29 -5.23
N GLY A 304 16.64 19.64 -5.20
CA GLY A 304 15.80 19.36 -6.37
C GLY A 304 16.12 18.01 -7.02
N GLY A 305 15.23 17.58 -7.91
CA GLY A 305 15.25 16.27 -8.56
C GLY A 305 14.34 15.26 -7.87
N CYS A 306 13.63 14.49 -8.69
CA CYS A 306 12.83 13.36 -8.24
C CYS A 306 13.55 12.05 -8.58
N SER A 307 13.46 11.07 -7.69
CA SER A 307 13.89 9.69 -7.92
C SER A 307 12.71 8.75 -7.67
N VAL A 308 12.39 7.89 -8.63
CA VAL A 308 11.33 6.89 -8.50
C VAL A 308 11.93 5.51 -8.68
N LEU A 309 11.91 4.71 -7.62
CA LEU A 309 12.29 3.30 -7.64
C LEU A 309 11.01 2.47 -7.80
N LEU A 310 10.97 1.60 -8.80
CA LEU A 310 9.88 0.65 -8.99
C LEU A 310 10.41 -0.78 -9.05
N SER A 311 9.69 -1.73 -8.46
CA SER A 311 10.05 -3.15 -8.50
C SER A 311 8.86 -4.10 -8.50
N THR A 312 9.06 -5.27 -9.09
CA THR A 312 8.10 -6.39 -9.18
C THR A 312 8.89 -7.70 -9.10
N GLY A 313 8.43 -8.66 -8.29
CA GLY A 313 9.02 -10.00 -8.13
C GLY A 313 8.06 -11.15 -8.35
#